data_AF-A0A7G2IQV9-F1
#
_entry.id   AF-A0A7G2IQV9-F1
#
_cell.length_a   1.000
_cell.length_b   1.000
_cell.length_c   1.000
_cell.angle_alpha   90.00
_cell.angle_beta   90.00
_cell.angle_gamma   90.00
#
_symmetry.space_group_name_H-M   'P 1'
#
loop_
_entity.id
_entity.type
_entity.pdbx_description
1 polymer ?
#
loop_
_entity_poly.entity_id
_entity_poly.type
_entity_poly.pdbx_seq_one_letter_code
_entity_poly.pdbx_strand_id
1 'polypeptide(L)'
;MSQRITIDPVTRIEGHLRIDCEIENGVVSKAWASGTMWRGMEEIVKNRDPRDAWMIVQRICGVLYDHSRYLFRSCSRKCAEY
;
A
#
# COMPACT_ATOMS: atom_id res chain seq x y z
N MET A 1 -17.77 -8.37 29.70
CA MET A 1 -17.30 -7.04 29.25
C MET A 1 -16.48 -7.26 28.01
N SER A 2 -16.95 -6.83 26.84
CA SER A 2 -16.09 -6.78 25.65
C SER A 2 -15.11 -5.61 25.82
N GLN A 3 -13.82 -5.85 25.59
CA GLN A 3 -12.78 -4.84 25.69
C GLN A 3 -12.26 -4.54 24.29
N ARG A 4 -12.09 -3.26 23.96
CA ARG A 4 -11.46 -2.83 22.71
C ARG A 4 -10.00 -2.45 22.96
N ILE A 5 -9.10 -2.98 22.15
CA ILE A 5 -7.67 -2.68 22.16
C ILE A 5 -7.30 -2.04 20.82
N THR A 6 -6.44 -1.03 20.87
CA THR A 6 -5.87 -0.38 19.68
C THR A 6 -4.35 -0.54 19.72
N ILE A 7 -3.79 -1.00 18.61
CA ILE A 7 -2.35 -1.11 18.37
C ILE A 7 -2.00 -0.11 17.27
N ASP A 8 -1.42 1.02 17.68
CA ASP A 8 -0.97 2.10 16.80
C ASP A 8 0.26 2.80 17.45
N PRO A 9 1.47 2.68 16.88
CA PRO A 9 1.80 2.04 15.61
C PRO A 9 2.06 0.53 15.70
N VAL A 10 1.69 -0.22 14.67
CA VAL A 10 2.25 -1.57 14.45
C VAL A 10 3.70 -1.41 13.98
N THR A 11 4.64 -2.04 14.70
CA THR A 11 6.08 -1.93 14.42
C THR A 11 6.63 -3.13 13.64
N ARG A 12 7.85 -3.00 13.09
CA ARG A 12 8.55 -4.00 12.25
C ARG A 12 7.81 -4.36 10.95
N ILE A 13 7.13 -3.39 10.38
CA ILE A 13 6.51 -3.44 9.05
C ILE A 13 6.98 -2.23 8.24
N GLU A 14 6.72 -2.22 6.94
CA GLU A 14 6.84 -1.03 6.10
C GLU A 14 5.54 -0.21 6.17
N GLY A 15 5.65 1.11 6.28
CA GLY A 15 4.51 2.02 6.28
C GLY A 15 3.85 2.24 7.65
N HIS A 16 2.59 2.67 7.62
CA HIS A 16 1.82 3.10 8.79
C HIS A 16 0.52 2.28 8.89
N LEU A 17 0.42 1.44 9.92
CA LEU A 17 -0.71 0.55 10.14
C LEU A 17 -1.20 0.68 11.57
N ARG A 18 -2.52 0.79 11.69
CA ARG A 18 -3.28 0.67 12.93
C ARG A 18 -4.13 -0.58 12.90
N ILE A 19 -4.15 -1.32 14.00
CA ILE A 19 -5.05 -2.47 14.22
C ILE A 19 -5.92 -2.20 15.45
N ASP A 20 -7.24 -2.32 15.29
CA ASP A 20 -8.18 -2.34 16.41
C ASP A 20 -8.74 -3.76 16.58
N CYS A 21 -8.81 -4.27 17.81
CA CYS A 21 -9.38 -5.57 18.13
C CYS A 21 -10.42 -5.47 19.25
N GLU A 22 -11.55 -6.15 19.10
CA GLU A 22 -12.50 -6.44 20.17
C GLU A 22 -12.18 -7.82 20.75
N ILE A 23 -12.11 -7.89 22.08
CA ILE A 23 -11.78 -9.11 22.82
C ILE A 23 -12.96 -9.50 23.69
N GLU A 24 -13.40 -10.75 23.52
CA GLU A 24 -14.45 -11.40 24.29
C GLU A 24 -13.92 -12.74 24.81
N ASN A 25 -14.04 -12.98 26.11
CA ASN A 25 -13.57 -14.21 26.76
C ASN A 25 -12.08 -14.55 26.47
N GLY A 26 -11.24 -13.52 26.35
CA GLY A 26 -9.81 -13.67 26.06
C GLY A 26 -9.47 -14.00 24.61
N VAL A 27 -10.46 -14.00 23.70
CA VAL A 27 -10.28 -14.27 22.27
C VAL A 27 -10.71 -13.05 21.47
N VAL A 28 -10.04 -12.80 20.35
CA VAL A 28 -10.42 -11.72 19.42
C VAL A 28 -11.74 -12.10 18.75
N SER A 29 -12.79 -11.31 18.98
CA SER A 29 -14.09 -11.49 18.33
C SER A 29 -14.20 -10.72 17.01
N LYS A 30 -13.53 -9.56 16.92
CA LYS A 30 -13.54 -8.70 15.72
C LYS A 30 -12.26 -7.88 15.61
N ALA A 31 -11.83 -7.61 14.38
CA ALA A 31 -10.64 -6.79 14.12
C ALA A 31 -10.85 -5.83 12.94
N TRP A 32 -10.11 -4.73 12.95
CA TRP A 32 -10.04 -3.74 11.87
C TRP A 32 -8.59 -3.40 11.57
N ALA A 33 -8.27 -3.29 10.28
CA ALA A 33 -6.99 -2.81 9.81
C ALA A 33 -7.17 -1.46 9.11
N SER A 34 -6.35 -0.48 9.48
CA SER A 34 -6.39 0.87 8.93
C SER A 34 -5.00 1.33 8.51
N GLY A 35 -4.83 1.60 7.21
CA GLY A 35 -3.65 2.29 6.69
C GLY A 35 -3.81 3.78 6.91
N THR A 36 -2.94 4.38 7.71
CA THR A 36 -3.09 5.78 8.16
C THR A 36 -2.34 6.79 7.29
N MET A 37 -1.80 6.36 6.15
CA MET A 37 -1.04 7.21 5.21
C MET A 37 -1.50 7.01 3.76
N TRP A 38 -1.60 8.12 3.03
CA TRP A 38 -1.83 8.15 1.59
C TRP A 38 -0.98 9.25 0.94
N ARG A 39 -0.44 8.97 -0.25
CA ARG A 39 0.41 9.91 -1.01
C ARG A 39 -0.14 10.31 -2.37
N GLY A 40 -1.15 9.62 -2.90
CA GLY A 40 -1.73 9.95 -4.20
C GLY A 40 -0.81 9.69 -5.40
N MET A 41 0.02 8.65 -5.36
CA MET A 41 0.99 8.34 -6.43
C MET A 41 0.35 8.14 -7.81
N GLU A 42 -0.89 7.67 -7.87
CA GLU A 42 -1.66 7.50 -9.12
C GLU A 42 -2.03 8.84 -9.77
N GLU A 43 -2.38 9.86 -8.98
CA GLU A 43 -2.66 11.19 -9.52
C GLU A 43 -1.36 11.89 -9.94
N ILE A 44 -0.24 11.66 -9.23
CA ILE A 44 1.07 12.22 -9.56
C ILE A 44 1.58 11.74 -10.93
N VAL A 45 1.32 10.47 -11.28
CA VAL A 45 1.78 9.87 -12.55
C VAL A 45 0.84 10.16 -13.73
N LYS A 46 -0.35 10.70 -13.46
CA LYS A 46 -1.32 11.04 -14.50
C LYS A 46 -0.76 12.12 -15.44
N ASN A 47 -1.08 12.00 -16.72
CA ASN A 47 -0.60 12.89 -17.78
C ASN A 47 0.93 12.96 -17.94
N ARG A 48 1.67 12.01 -17.36
CA ARG A 48 3.11 11.82 -17.62
C ARG A 48 3.29 10.94 -18.85
N ASP A 49 4.47 11.05 -19.47
CA ASP A 49 4.87 10.09 -20.49
C ASP A 49 4.90 8.66 -19.90
N PRO A 50 4.30 7.66 -20.55
CA PRO A 50 4.32 6.28 -20.06
C PRO A 50 5.72 5.74 -19.74
N ARG A 51 6.75 6.23 -20.44
CA ARG A 51 8.15 5.86 -20.24
C ARG A 51 8.74 6.41 -18.94
N ASP A 52 8.15 7.45 -18.35
CA ASP A 52 8.60 8.04 -17.09
C ASP A 52 7.92 7.39 -15.87
N ALA A 53 6.79 6.72 -16.12
CA ALA A 53 5.92 6.20 -15.07
C ALA A 53 6.65 5.20 -14.15
N TRP A 54 7.48 4.31 -14.70
CA TRP A 54 8.20 3.31 -13.90
C TRP A 54 9.16 3.93 -12.90
N MET A 55 9.81 5.06 -13.24
CA MET A 55 10.66 5.78 -12.31
C MET A 55 9.80 6.40 -11.20
N ILE A 56 8.68 7.04 -11.52
CA ILE A 56 7.85 7.70 -10.50
C ILE A 56 7.28 6.67 -9.52
N VAL A 57 6.65 5.60 -10.02
CA VAL A 57 5.94 4.60 -9.20
C VAL A 57 6.86 3.63 -8.46
N GLN A 58 8.13 3.50 -8.85
CA GLN A 58 9.11 2.73 -8.07
C GLN A 58 9.21 3.23 -6.63
N ARG A 59 8.89 4.51 -6.40
CA ARG A 59 8.95 5.13 -5.08
C ARG A 59 7.67 4.88 -4.25
N ILE A 60 6.76 4.02 -4.72
CA ILE A 60 5.61 3.56 -3.92
C ILE A 60 6.09 2.74 -2.72
N CYS A 61 7.05 1.83 -2.88
CA CYS A 61 7.61 1.08 -1.77
C CYS A 61 9.12 0.91 -1.97
N GLY A 62 9.91 1.23 -0.94
CA GLY A 62 11.37 1.08 -0.96
C GLY A 62 11.86 -0.31 -0.53
N VAL A 63 10.97 -1.10 0.09
CA VAL A 63 11.26 -2.47 0.58
C VAL A 63 10.99 -3.51 -0.52
N LEU A 64 9.97 -3.29 -1.35
CA LEU A 64 9.61 -4.13 -2.49
C LEU A 64 9.99 -3.46 -3.81
N TYR A 65 11.03 -3.96 -4.47
CA TYR A 65 11.56 -3.37 -5.71
C TYR A 65 10.76 -3.68 -6.99
N ASP A 66 9.66 -4.43 -6.90
CA ASP A 66 9.01 -5.03 -8.08
C ASP A 66 8.01 -4.11 -8.81
N HIS A 67 7.63 -2.97 -8.21
CA HIS A 67 6.70 -2.02 -8.85
C HIS A 67 7.19 -1.54 -10.23
N SER A 68 8.50 -1.35 -10.40
CA SER A 68 9.09 -0.94 -11.68
C SER A 68 8.94 -2.01 -12.76
N ARG A 69 9.05 -3.29 -12.40
CA ARG A 69 8.94 -4.41 -13.37
C ARG A 69 7.51 -4.56 -13.87
N TYR A 70 6.52 -4.44 -12.98
CA TYR A 70 5.11 -4.47 -13.39
C TYR A 70 4.76 -3.32 -14.32
N LEU A 71 5.20 -2.09 -14.01
CA LEU A 71 4.90 -0.95 -14.89
C LEU A 71 5.66 -0.98 -16.21
N PHE A 72 6.92 -1.43 -16.22
CA PHE A 72 7.67 -1.62 -17.46
C PHE A 72 6.93 -2.61 -18.36
N ARG A 73 6.47 -3.74 -17.82
CA ARG A 73 5.64 -4.71 -18.57
C ARG A 73 4.33 -4.09 -19.07
N SER A 74 3.64 -3.28 -18.26
CA SER A 74 2.41 -2.61 -18.68
C SER A 74 2.66 -1.58 -19.79
N CYS A 75 3.76 -0.83 -19.73
CA CYS A 75 4.13 0.13 -20.77
C CYS A 75 4.52 -0.58 -22.06
N SER A 76 5.35 -1.64 -21.99
CA SER A 76 5.72 -2.44 -23.16
C SER A 76 4.51 -3.10 -23.82
N ARG A 77 3.51 -3.54 -23.03
CA ARG A 77 2.24 -4.05 -23.58
C ARG A 77 1.46 -2.97 -24.33
N LYS A 78 1.30 -1.78 -23.74
CA LYS A 78 0.63 -0.66 -24.43
C LYS A 78 1.37 -0.23 -25.70
N CYS A 79 2.70 -0.21 -25.70
CA CYS A 79 3.47 0.10 -26.91
C CYS A 79 3.38 -0.99 -27.99
N ALA A 80 3.08 -2.24 -27.64
CA ALA A 80 2.85 -3.32 -28.61
C ALA A 80 1.43 -3.32 -29.19
N GLU A 81 0.52 -2.54 -28.62
CA GLU A 81 -0.86 -2.34 -29.11
C GLU A 81 -0.99 -1.14 -30.09
N TYR A 82 0.08 -0.38 -30.28
CA TYR A 82 0.20 0.72 -31.26
C TYR A 82 1.14 0.34 -32.40
#